data_AF-A0A970JRV0-F1
#
_entry.id   AF-A0A970JRV0-F1
#
_cell.length_a   1.000
_cell.length_b   1.000
_cell.length_c   1.000
_cell.angle_alpha   90.00
_cell.angle_beta   90.00
_cell.angle_gamma   90.00
#
_symmetry.space_group_name_H-M   'P 1'
#
loop_
_entity.id
_entity.type
_entity.pdbx_description
1 polymer ?
#
loop_
_entity_poly.entity_id
_entity_poly.type
_entity_poly.pdbx_seq_one_letter_code
_entity_poly.pdbx_strand_id
1 'polypeptide(L)'
;MLPILAFTLVMFVWTIGEFISAKTKALVSMMLVASMIFLVGFAADIIPHDMIQQSGLLGLGQAVIGLIIVHLGTMMSIDDLKAQWRTFVIGSLTVVIVSLVLYFAGALLFDRNMAIAGASAITGGTLSILMVQGKAIAIDAAGGDLGLLSAALLAVFPLLILNLKNFIGFLVTAGILKKEALRVRGEYRAGNLKLYEEEVKENTKPESEVILPSYLQTPYAVLFLLGLTELFARWLSGLTNGYVNTFVIALLLGILLRHFKIVKPSALSTTDSFGLLMISIMVIAFGPLADINLADLVALIWPITFYLVAGVLTIMGIAYVIGRQVGYSAALSIAVGLTALFGFPGTMVLTKEAAAAVGETEEEIAVIEQNILPIMVTAGFSTVTITSVIVGGIMVGFIIG
;
A
#
# COMPACT_ATOMS: atom_id res chain seq x y z
N MET A 1 -17.89 20.28 11.63
CA MET A 1 -16.95 20.60 12.74
C MET A 1 -15.88 21.57 12.24
N LEU A 2 -15.17 22.29 13.12
CA LEU A 2 -14.10 23.21 12.70
C LEU A 2 -12.94 22.41 12.08
N PRO A 3 -12.37 22.82 10.93
CA PRO A 3 -11.26 22.09 10.29
C PRO A 3 -10.06 21.84 11.21
N ILE A 4 -9.70 22.82 12.03
CA ILE A 4 -8.60 22.69 12.99
C ILE A 4 -8.90 21.67 14.10
N LEU A 5 -10.16 21.54 14.52
CA LEU A 5 -10.56 20.53 15.49
C LEU A 5 -10.45 19.14 14.86
N ALA A 6 -10.92 18.99 13.63
CA ALA A 6 -10.79 17.74 12.85
C ALA A 6 -9.33 17.32 12.69
N PHE A 7 -8.47 18.26 12.27
CA PHE A 7 -7.03 18.04 12.16
C PHE A 7 -6.41 17.62 13.49
N THR A 8 -6.76 18.31 14.59
CA THR A 8 -6.22 18.01 15.93
C THR A 8 -6.60 16.61 16.39
N LEU A 9 -7.84 16.17 16.14
CA LEU A 9 -8.28 14.81 16.45
C LEU A 9 -7.52 13.76 15.65
N VAL A 10 -7.27 14.00 14.36
CA VAL A 10 -6.41 13.14 13.55
C VAL A 10 -5.01 13.04 14.17
N MET A 11 -4.38 14.18 14.51
CA MET A 11 -3.04 14.17 15.14
C MET A 11 -3.03 13.44 16.49
N PHE A 12 -4.11 13.57 17.27
CA PHE A 12 -4.26 12.85 18.53
C PHE A 12 -4.28 11.33 18.31
N VAL A 13 -5.05 10.85 17.33
CA VAL A 13 -5.04 9.42 16.97
C VAL A 13 -3.65 8.96 16.53
N TRP A 14 -2.89 9.81 15.83
CA TRP A 14 -1.57 9.45 15.28
C TRP A 14 -0.58 9.33 16.42
N THR A 15 -0.66 10.26 17.37
CA THR A 15 0.13 10.26 18.60
C THR A 15 -0.11 9.00 19.41
N ILE A 16 -1.37 8.54 19.55
CA ILE A 16 -1.69 7.27 20.22
C ILE A 16 -1.08 6.09 19.45
N GLY A 17 -1.23 6.07 18.13
CA GLY A 17 -0.68 5.03 17.27
C GLY A 17 0.83 4.90 17.39
N GLU A 18 1.54 6.01 17.27
CA GLU A 18 3.00 6.08 17.40
C GLU A 18 3.46 5.65 18.80
N PHE A 19 2.80 6.14 19.85
CA PHE A 19 3.12 5.75 21.23
C PHE A 19 2.98 4.23 21.46
N ILE A 20 1.90 3.62 20.97
CA ILE A 20 1.67 2.17 21.11
C ILE A 20 2.68 1.39 20.24
N SER A 21 2.95 1.84 19.03
CA SER A 21 3.94 1.20 18.14
C SER A 21 5.34 1.19 18.75
N ALA A 22 5.80 2.33 19.26
CA ALA A 22 7.07 2.47 19.97
C ALA A 22 7.14 1.55 21.19
N LYS A 23 6.09 1.56 22.04
CA LYS A 23 6.03 0.74 23.26
C LYS A 23 6.01 -0.76 22.98
N THR A 24 5.38 -1.17 21.88
CA THR A 24 5.30 -2.58 21.47
C THR A 24 6.47 -3.02 20.58
N LYS A 25 7.44 -2.13 20.32
CA LYS A 25 8.56 -2.35 19.40
C LYS A 25 8.07 -2.86 18.04
N ALA A 26 7.13 -2.13 17.43
CA ALA A 26 6.51 -2.43 16.14
C ALA A 26 5.81 -3.79 16.03
N LEU A 27 5.43 -4.42 17.15
CA LEU A 27 4.54 -5.59 17.10
C LEU A 27 3.10 -5.18 16.75
N VAL A 28 2.69 -3.98 17.17
CA VAL A 28 1.41 -3.36 16.83
C VAL A 28 1.73 -2.08 16.07
N SER A 29 1.48 -2.05 14.76
CA SER A 29 1.79 -0.86 13.94
C SER A 29 0.90 0.32 14.27
N MET A 30 1.39 1.54 14.07
CA MET A 30 0.58 2.75 14.26
C MET A 30 -0.63 2.78 13.33
N MET A 31 -0.47 2.22 12.11
CA MET A 31 -1.56 2.09 11.14
C MET A 31 -2.67 1.18 11.66
N LEU A 32 -2.31 0.09 12.32
CA LEU A 32 -3.25 -0.84 12.93
C LEU A 32 -4.03 -0.15 14.07
N VAL A 33 -3.34 0.55 14.96
CA VAL A 33 -3.96 1.28 16.07
C VAL A 33 -4.92 2.35 15.55
N ALA A 34 -4.49 3.16 14.58
CA ALA A 34 -5.33 4.17 13.96
C ALA A 34 -6.56 3.54 13.28
N SER A 35 -6.38 2.44 12.54
CA SER A 35 -7.49 1.67 11.97
C SER A 35 -8.51 1.26 13.03
N MET A 36 -8.07 0.75 14.20
CA MET A 36 -9.00 0.35 15.28
C MET A 36 -9.76 1.53 15.85
N ILE A 37 -9.05 2.63 16.12
CA ILE A 37 -9.65 3.83 16.71
C ILE A 37 -10.71 4.40 15.76
N PHE A 38 -10.40 4.50 14.47
CA PHE A 38 -11.39 4.97 13.49
C PHE A 38 -12.53 4.00 13.28
N LEU A 39 -12.23 2.70 13.15
CA LEU A 39 -13.27 1.70 12.93
C LEU A 39 -14.29 1.72 14.08
N VAL A 40 -13.82 1.68 15.33
CA VAL A 40 -14.69 1.75 16.51
C VAL A 40 -15.34 3.12 16.63
N GLY A 41 -14.58 4.19 16.37
CA GLY A 41 -15.07 5.56 16.48
C GLY A 41 -16.19 5.89 15.49
N PHE A 42 -16.07 5.47 14.23
CA PHE A 42 -17.11 5.62 13.21
C PHE A 42 -18.28 4.66 13.47
N ALA A 43 -18.01 3.39 13.79
CA ALA A 43 -19.07 2.41 14.05
C ALA A 43 -19.93 2.74 15.28
N ALA A 44 -19.35 3.39 16.29
CA ALA A 44 -20.06 3.83 17.49
C ALA A 44 -20.63 5.26 17.37
N ASP A 45 -20.53 5.90 16.20
CA ASP A 45 -20.92 7.30 15.95
C ASP A 45 -20.29 8.31 16.94
N ILE A 46 -19.13 7.97 17.52
CA ILE A 46 -18.34 8.84 18.40
C ILE A 46 -17.55 9.85 17.56
N ILE A 47 -17.06 9.42 16.39
CA ILE A 47 -16.31 10.25 15.45
C ILE A 47 -17.24 10.58 14.26
N PRO A 48 -17.39 11.86 13.88
CA PRO A 48 -18.15 12.23 12.68
C PRO A 48 -17.56 11.57 11.43
N HIS A 49 -18.41 10.99 10.58
CA HIS A 49 -17.96 10.23 9.39
C HIS A 49 -17.22 11.12 8.37
N ASP A 50 -17.49 12.44 8.38
CA ASP A 50 -16.81 13.43 7.54
C ASP A 50 -15.57 14.07 8.20
N MET A 51 -15.17 13.63 9.40
CA MET A 51 -14.06 14.21 10.18
C MET A 51 -12.74 14.19 9.38
N ILE A 52 -12.45 13.10 8.68
CA ILE A 52 -11.22 12.97 7.88
C ILE A 52 -11.25 13.98 6.71
N GLN A 53 -12.39 14.17 6.07
CA GLN A 53 -12.54 15.14 4.98
C GLN A 53 -12.42 16.58 5.49
N GLN A 54 -13.08 16.91 6.61
CA GLN A 54 -13.04 18.24 7.22
C GLN A 54 -11.65 18.66 7.72
N SER A 55 -10.76 17.70 8.01
CA SER A 55 -9.37 18.00 8.42
C SER A 55 -8.52 18.68 7.34
N GLY A 56 -8.96 18.65 6.06
CA GLY A 56 -8.18 19.10 4.91
C GLY A 56 -7.06 18.13 4.48
N LEU A 57 -6.72 17.15 5.33
CA LEU A 57 -5.66 16.18 5.04
C LEU A 57 -6.00 15.24 3.90
N LEU A 58 -7.26 14.82 3.78
CA LEU A 58 -7.68 13.88 2.72
C LEU A 58 -7.45 14.48 1.33
N GLY A 59 -7.87 15.72 1.12
CA GLY A 59 -7.68 16.43 -0.15
C GLY A 59 -6.21 16.67 -0.46
N LEU A 60 -5.42 17.07 0.54
CA LEU A 60 -3.97 17.22 0.39
C LEU A 60 -3.31 15.88 0.02
N GLY A 61 -3.63 14.80 0.75
CA GLY A 61 -3.09 13.47 0.51
C GLY A 61 -3.36 12.96 -0.90
N GLN A 62 -4.60 13.10 -1.37
CA GLN A 62 -5.00 12.71 -2.73
C GLN A 62 -4.24 13.50 -3.81
N ALA A 63 -3.97 14.78 -3.55
CA ALA A 63 -3.23 15.63 -4.48
C ALA A 63 -1.73 15.27 -4.54
N VAL A 64 -1.13 14.90 -3.40
CA VAL A 64 0.33 14.77 -3.26
C VAL A 64 0.84 13.33 -3.22
N ILE A 65 -0.03 12.32 -3.24
CA ILE A 65 0.38 10.90 -3.27
C ILE A 65 1.36 10.63 -4.41
N GLY A 66 1.08 11.15 -5.61
CA GLY A 66 1.96 10.98 -6.76
C GLY A 66 3.33 11.64 -6.58
N LEU A 67 3.41 12.81 -5.92
CA LEU A 67 4.69 13.44 -5.57
C LEU A 67 5.54 12.54 -4.67
N ILE A 68 4.93 11.91 -3.67
CA ILE A 68 5.67 10.98 -2.80
C ILE A 68 6.12 9.75 -3.58
N ILE A 69 5.33 9.25 -4.53
CA ILE A 69 5.76 8.15 -5.39
C ILE A 69 6.98 8.55 -6.24
N VAL A 70 7.02 9.76 -6.81
CA VAL A 70 8.22 10.25 -7.53
C VAL A 70 9.40 10.30 -6.55
N HIS A 71 9.21 10.84 -5.35
CA HIS A 71 10.24 10.87 -4.31
C HIS A 71 10.75 9.48 -3.92
N LEU A 72 9.87 8.49 -3.77
CA LEU A 72 10.26 7.10 -3.55
C LEU A 72 11.17 6.60 -4.68
N GLY A 73 10.87 6.96 -5.92
CA GLY A 73 11.73 6.69 -7.07
C GLY A 73 13.11 7.32 -6.92
N THR A 74 13.18 8.56 -6.43
CA THR A 74 14.47 9.25 -6.18
C THR A 74 15.30 8.63 -5.04
N MET A 75 14.74 7.72 -4.24
CA MET A 75 15.49 6.99 -3.20
C MET A 75 16.12 5.68 -3.72
N MET A 76 15.75 5.22 -4.92
CA MET A 76 16.20 3.94 -5.49
C MET A 76 17.19 4.16 -6.63
N SER A 77 18.29 3.40 -6.67
CA SER A 77 19.22 3.41 -7.80
C SER A 77 18.71 2.50 -8.93
N ILE A 78 19.32 2.58 -10.11
CA ILE A 78 18.99 1.65 -11.20
C ILE A 78 19.35 0.21 -10.83
N ASP A 79 20.42 -0.01 -10.08
CA ASP A 79 20.83 -1.34 -9.67
C ASP A 79 19.89 -1.91 -8.61
N ASP A 80 19.38 -1.05 -7.72
CA ASP A 80 18.28 -1.38 -6.83
C ASP A 80 17.02 -1.79 -7.59
N LEU A 81 16.61 -1.03 -8.62
CA LEU A 81 15.47 -1.36 -9.46
C LEU A 81 15.65 -2.72 -10.14
N LYS A 82 16.85 -3.00 -10.67
CA LYS A 82 17.17 -4.31 -11.23
C LYS A 82 17.01 -5.39 -10.17
N ALA A 83 17.41 -5.18 -8.92
CA ALA A 83 17.23 -6.17 -7.86
C ALA A 83 15.73 -6.46 -7.55
N GLN A 84 14.82 -5.55 -7.89
CA GLN A 84 13.38 -5.69 -7.62
C GLN A 84 12.61 -6.61 -8.58
N TRP A 85 13.23 -7.15 -9.63
CA TRP A 85 12.51 -8.07 -10.54
C TRP A 85 11.94 -9.29 -9.78
N ARG A 86 12.66 -9.78 -8.77
CA ARG A 86 12.23 -10.90 -7.93
C ARG A 86 10.99 -10.53 -7.12
N THR A 87 10.99 -9.35 -6.52
CA THR A 87 9.84 -8.78 -5.81
C THR A 87 8.61 -8.74 -6.71
N PHE A 88 8.78 -8.24 -7.93
CA PHE A 88 7.69 -8.15 -8.89
C PHE A 88 7.14 -9.54 -9.28
N VAL A 89 8.02 -10.52 -9.48
CA VAL A 89 7.60 -11.90 -9.80
C VAL A 89 6.85 -12.53 -8.62
N ILE A 90 7.36 -12.40 -7.39
CA ILE A 90 6.69 -12.93 -6.20
C ILE A 90 5.31 -12.31 -6.04
N GLY A 91 5.21 -10.97 -6.08
CA GLY A 91 3.95 -10.25 -5.90
C GLY A 91 2.91 -10.63 -6.96
N SER A 92 3.30 -10.57 -8.24
CA SER A 92 2.39 -10.81 -9.36
C SER A 92 1.91 -12.27 -9.40
N LEU A 93 2.81 -13.24 -9.25
CA LEU A 93 2.41 -14.65 -9.24
C LEU A 93 1.59 -15.00 -7.99
N THR A 94 1.90 -14.41 -6.83
CA THR A 94 1.10 -14.61 -5.62
C THR A 94 -0.33 -14.14 -5.86
N VAL A 95 -0.53 -12.94 -6.41
CA VAL A 95 -1.87 -12.43 -6.71
C VAL A 95 -2.61 -13.34 -7.69
N VAL A 96 -2.01 -13.71 -8.82
CA VAL A 96 -2.66 -14.57 -9.82
C VAL A 96 -3.10 -15.90 -9.22
N ILE A 97 -2.21 -16.60 -8.51
CA ILE A 97 -2.51 -17.93 -7.97
C ILE A 97 -3.50 -17.83 -6.81
N VAL A 98 -3.37 -16.84 -5.92
CA VAL A 98 -4.34 -16.61 -4.82
C VAL A 98 -5.72 -16.32 -5.38
N SER A 99 -5.87 -15.45 -6.38
CA SER A 99 -7.18 -15.15 -6.97
C SER A 99 -7.84 -16.40 -7.55
N LEU A 100 -7.08 -17.27 -8.23
CA LEU A 100 -7.59 -18.55 -8.74
C LEU A 100 -8.00 -19.48 -7.60
N VAL A 101 -7.14 -19.68 -6.59
CA VAL A 101 -7.43 -20.54 -5.44
C VAL A 101 -8.67 -20.06 -4.68
N LEU A 102 -8.76 -18.76 -4.40
CA LEU A 102 -9.91 -18.18 -3.69
C LEU A 102 -11.20 -18.19 -4.52
N TYR A 103 -11.10 -18.07 -5.84
CA TYR A 103 -12.26 -18.26 -6.72
C TYR A 103 -12.79 -19.68 -6.62
N PHE A 104 -11.93 -20.69 -6.81
CA PHE A 104 -12.37 -22.09 -6.75
C PHE A 104 -12.83 -22.49 -5.35
N ALA A 105 -12.11 -22.10 -4.30
CA ALA A 105 -12.51 -22.38 -2.92
C ALA A 105 -13.83 -21.67 -2.56
N GLY A 106 -14.02 -20.44 -3.03
CA GLY A 106 -15.26 -19.68 -2.87
C GLY A 106 -16.44 -20.29 -3.61
N ALA A 107 -16.23 -20.74 -4.85
CA ALA A 107 -17.27 -21.37 -5.67
C ALA A 107 -17.77 -22.71 -5.12
N LEU A 108 -17.05 -23.33 -4.17
CA LEU A 108 -17.51 -24.52 -3.44
C LEU A 108 -18.51 -24.18 -2.31
N LEU A 109 -18.50 -22.94 -1.82
CA LEU A 109 -19.29 -22.50 -0.67
C LEU A 109 -20.34 -21.44 -1.01
N PHE A 110 -20.10 -20.65 -2.05
CA PHE A 110 -20.89 -19.51 -2.47
C PHE A 110 -21.19 -19.57 -3.97
N ASP A 111 -22.11 -18.73 -4.45
CA ASP A 111 -22.36 -18.59 -5.88
C ASP A 111 -21.16 -17.96 -6.61
N ARG A 112 -21.14 -18.10 -7.93
CA ARG A 112 -20.04 -17.65 -8.80
C ARG A 112 -19.75 -16.15 -8.68
N ASN A 113 -20.77 -15.31 -8.65
CA ASN A 113 -20.59 -13.86 -8.64
C ASN A 113 -20.00 -13.40 -7.31
N MET A 114 -20.50 -13.97 -6.21
CA MET A 114 -19.94 -13.76 -4.89
C MET A 114 -18.51 -14.31 -4.79
N ALA A 115 -18.24 -15.46 -5.43
CA ALA A 115 -16.91 -16.05 -5.43
C ALA A 115 -15.87 -15.15 -6.12
N ILE A 116 -16.25 -14.57 -7.26
CA ILE A 116 -15.48 -13.59 -8.01
C ILE A 116 -15.27 -12.31 -7.20
N ALA A 117 -16.34 -11.78 -6.60
CA ALA A 117 -16.29 -10.56 -5.82
C ALA A 117 -15.35 -10.70 -4.61
N GLY A 118 -15.45 -11.79 -3.85
CA GLY A 118 -14.61 -12.05 -2.69
C GLY A 118 -13.14 -12.27 -3.04
N ALA A 119 -12.85 -13.07 -4.08
CA ALA A 119 -11.49 -13.28 -4.56
C ALA A 119 -10.86 -11.97 -5.06
N SER A 120 -11.61 -11.20 -5.84
CA SER A 120 -11.20 -9.88 -6.33
C SER A 120 -11.01 -8.89 -5.18
N ALA A 121 -11.77 -8.99 -4.08
CA ALA A 121 -11.60 -8.09 -2.96
C ALA A 121 -10.33 -8.35 -2.15
N ILE A 122 -9.91 -9.62 -2.00
CA ILE A 122 -8.67 -9.95 -1.28
C ILE A 122 -7.44 -9.47 -2.04
N THR A 123 -7.35 -9.71 -3.33
CA THR A 123 -6.17 -9.35 -4.14
C THR A 123 -6.27 -8.00 -4.83
N GLY A 124 -7.49 -7.45 -4.95
CA GLY A 124 -7.84 -6.21 -5.64
C GLY A 124 -7.51 -4.92 -4.88
N GLY A 125 -7.10 -3.89 -5.62
CA GLY A 125 -7.18 -2.51 -5.15
C GLY A 125 -8.58 -1.90 -5.38
N THR A 126 -8.73 -0.61 -5.04
CA THR A 126 -9.98 0.15 -5.21
C THR A 126 -10.54 0.04 -6.64
N LEU A 127 -9.68 0.11 -7.66
CA LEU A 127 -10.12 0.00 -9.06
C LEU A 127 -10.75 -1.36 -9.38
N SER A 128 -10.17 -2.46 -8.92
CA SER A 128 -10.74 -3.81 -9.13
C SER A 128 -12.12 -3.95 -8.48
N ILE A 129 -12.32 -3.30 -7.33
CA ILE A 129 -13.59 -3.34 -6.60
C ILE A 129 -14.65 -2.51 -7.31
N LEU A 130 -14.28 -1.33 -7.81
CA LEU A 130 -15.17 -0.49 -8.62
C LEU A 130 -15.61 -1.22 -9.90
N MET A 131 -14.75 -2.04 -10.50
CA MET A 131 -15.13 -2.88 -11.66
C MET A 131 -16.19 -3.92 -11.30
N VAL A 132 -16.06 -4.61 -10.16
CA VAL A 132 -17.06 -5.57 -9.66
C VAL A 132 -18.39 -4.85 -9.38
N GLN A 133 -18.33 -3.73 -8.68
CA GLN A 133 -19.51 -2.90 -8.36
C GLN A 133 -20.24 -2.44 -9.62
N GLY A 134 -19.51 -1.86 -10.57
CA GLY A 134 -20.09 -1.39 -11.83
C GLY A 134 -20.75 -2.51 -12.62
N LYS A 135 -20.15 -3.71 -12.64
CA LYS A 135 -20.71 -4.88 -13.32
C LYS A 135 -21.98 -5.40 -12.65
N ALA A 136 -22.00 -5.47 -11.31
CA ALA A 136 -23.18 -5.87 -10.55
C ALA A 136 -24.36 -4.92 -10.80
N ILE A 137 -24.12 -3.61 -10.73
CA ILE A 137 -25.14 -2.57 -11.01
C ILE A 137 -25.65 -2.67 -12.44
N ALA A 138 -24.76 -2.90 -13.42
CA ALA A 138 -25.16 -3.01 -14.82
C ALA A 138 -26.05 -4.24 -15.09
N ILE A 139 -25.79 -5.36 -14.44
CA ILE A 139 -26.61 -6.58 -14.55
C ILE A 139 -27.98 -6.37 -13.91
N ASP A 140 -28.02 -5.77 -12.72
CA ASP A 140 -29.27 -5.47 -12.00
C ASP A 140 -30.17 -4.53 -12.81
N ALA A 141 -29.58 -3.49 -13.40
CA ALA A 141 -30.29 -2.57 -14.30
C ALA A 141 -30.87 -3.26 -15.55
N ALA A 142 -30.29 -4.39 -15.96
CA ALA A 142 -30.78 -5.23 -17.06
C ALA A 142 -31.79 -6.31 -16.60
N GLY A 143 -32.10 -6.39 -15.30
CA GLY A 143 -32.99 -7.38 -14.71
C GLY A 143 -32.39 -8.79 -14.60
N GLY A 144 -31.06 -8.91 -14.60
CA GLY A 144 -30.36 -10.19 -14.46
C GLY A 144 -30.34 -10.71 -13.01
N ASP A 145 -30.19 -12.02 -12.86
CA ASP A 145 -30.07 -12.70 -11.58
C ASP A 145 -28.61 -12.75 -11.13
N LEU A 146 -28.31 -12.06 -10.02
CA LEU A 146 -26.97 -11.99 -9.46
C LEU A 146 -26.64 -13.15 -8.51
N GLY A 147 -27.58 -14.08 -8.28
CA GLY A 147 -27.38 -15.25 -7.45
C GLY A 147 -27.73 -15.03 -5.99
N LEU A 148 -26.82 -15.35 -5.08
CA LEU A 148 -27.12 -15.45 -3.64
C LEU A 148 -27.31 -14.08 -2.99
N LEU A 149 -26.62 -13.05 -3.50
CA LEU A 149 -26.69 -11.68 -3.00
C LEU A 149 -27.53 -10.80 -3.93
N SER A 150 -28.24 -9.85 -3.33
CA SER A 150 -28.83 -8.74 -4.08
C SER A 150 -27.74 -7.87 -4.72
N ALA A 151 -28.08 -7.11 -5.75
CA ALA A 151 -27.15 -6.20 -6.40
C ALA A 151 -26.45 -5.24 -5.42
N ALA A 152 -27.22 -4.71 -4.46
CA ALA A 152 -26.70 -3.84 -3.42
C ALA A 152 -25.67 -4.57 -2.54
N LEU A 153 -25.99 -5.77 -2.05
CA LEU A 153 -25.08 -6.52 -1.20
C LEU A 153 -23.84 -7.00 -1.97
N LEU A 154 -23.98 -7.42 -3.23
CA LEU A 154 -22.85 -7.82 -4.06
C LEU A 154 -21.91 -6.65 -4.38
N ALA A 155 -22.44 -5.44 -4.52
CA ALA A 155 -21.63 -4.23 -4.72
C ALA A 155 -20.89 -3.82 -3.43
N VAL A 156 -21.53 -3.92 -2.27
CA VAL A 156 -20.93 -3.52 -0.98
C VAL A 156 -19.95 -4.58 -0.44
N PHE A 157 -20.21 -5.86 -0.70
CA PHE A 157 -19.39 -6.98 -0.23
C PHE A 157 -17.86 -6.83 -0.46
N PRO A 158 -17.36 -6.56 -1.68
CA PRO A 158 -15.94 -6.40 -1.91
C PRO A 158 -15.34 -5.16 -1.24
N LEU A 159 -16.13 -4.10 -1.03
CA LEU A 159 -15.71 -2.91 -0.29
C LEU A 159 -15.54 -3.21 1.19
N LEU A 160 -16.44 -3.97 1.80
CA LEU A 160 -16.30 -4.40 3.19
C LEU A 160 -15.04 -5.25 3.40
N ILE A 161 -14.74 -6.16 2.48
CA ILE A 161 -13.49 -6.92 2.51
C ILE A 161 -12.27 -5.99 2.37
N LEU A 162 -12.28 -5.03 1.43
CA LEU A 162 -11.18 -4.05 1.28
C LEU A 162 -10.90 -3.30 2.58
N ASN A 163 -11.96 -2.84 3.23
CA ASN A 163 -11.87 -2.05 4.45
C ASN A 163 -11.27 -2.85 5.61
N LEU A 164 -11.64 -4.13 5.72
CA LEU A 164 -11.18 -5.01 6.80
C LEU A 164 -9.83 -5.69 6.49
N LYS A 165 -9.50 -5.96 5.23
CA LYS A 165 -8.26 -6.66 4.88
C LYS A 165 -7.02 -5.83 5.16
N ASN A 166 -7.10 -4.49 5.05
CA ASN A 166 -5.99 -3.60 5.41
C ASN A 166 -5.61 -3.80 6.89
N PHE A 167 -6.62 -3.85 7.76
CA PHE A 167 -6.44 -4.09 9.20
C PHE A 167 -5.74 -5.42 9.47
N ILE A 168 -6.23 -6.52 8.86
CA ILE A 168 -5.62 -7.85 9.00
C ILE A 168 -4.20 -7.87 8.42
N GLY A 169 -4.00 -7.20 7.28
CA GLY A 169 -2.70 -7.06 6.63
C GLY A 169 -1.67 -6.39 7.53
N PHE A 170 -2.04 -5.27 8.18
CA PHE A 170 -1.18 -4.60 9.14
C PHE A 170 -0.84 -5.47 10.35
N LEU A 171 -1.85 -6.16 10.90
CA LEU A 171 -1.70 -7.06 12.05
C LEU A 171 -0.71 -8.19 11.78
N VAL A 172 -0.86 -8.88 10.65
CA VAL A 172 -0.05 -10.05 10.32
C VAL A 172 1.35 -9.64 9.84
N THR A 173 1.46 -8.54 9.09
CA THR A 173 2.72 -8.18 8.43
C THR A 173 3.72 -7.51 9.36
N ALA A 174 3.27 -6.77 10.38
CA ALA A 174 4.15 -6.07 11.31
C ALA A 174 5.17 -7.02 11.98
N GLY A 175 4.70 -8.14 12.53
CA GLY A 175 5.57 -9.15 13.15
C GLY A 175 6.51 -9.84 12.17
N ILE A 176 6.07 -10.05 10.92
CA ILE A 176 6.85 -10.70 9.86
C ILE A 176 7.98 -9.77 9.38
N LEU A 177 7.66 -8.49 9.16
CA LEU A 177 8.66 -7.49 8.80
C LEU A 177 9.66 -7.26 9.91
N LYS A 178 9.24 -7.26 11.17
CA LYS A 178 10.18 -7.21 12.30
C LYS A 178 11.16 -8.39 12.29
N LYS A 179 10.67 -9.61 11.99
CA LYS A 179 11.53 -10.79 11.85
C LYS A 179 12.53 -10.63 10.69
N GLU A 180 12.10 -10.04 9.59
CA GLU A 180 12.98 -9.75 8.46
C GLU A 180 14.00 -8.66 8.79
N ALA A 181 13.58 -7.58 9.44
CA ALA A 181 14.45 -6.51 9.91
C ALA A 181 15.55 -7.03 10.85
N LEU A 182 15.21 -7.97 11.76
CA LEU A 182 16.20 -8.65 12.60
C LEU A 182 17.23 -9.45 11.79
N ARG A 183 16.79 -10.12 10.71
CA ARG A 183 17.68 -10.85 9.80
C ARG A 183 18.60 -9.88 9.07
N VAL A 184 18.05 -8.83 8.48
CA VAL A 184 18.79 -7.78 7.75
C VAL A 184 19.81 -7.10 8.66
N ARG A 185 19.45 -6.80 9.92
CA ARG A 185 20.40 -6.32 10.94
C ARG A 185 21.58 -7.27 11.15
N GLY A 186 21.32 -8.58 11.15
CA GLY A 186 22.37 -9.60 11.22
C GLY A 186 23.30 -9.56 10.01
N GLU A 187 22.75 -9.44 8.80
CA GLU A 187 23.52 -9.32 7.55
C GLU A 187 24.34 -8.02 7.50
N TYR A 188 23.78 -6.90 7.99
CA TYR A 188 24.49 -5.63 8.12
C TYR A 188 25.72 -5.77 9.02
N ARG A 189 25.53 -6.32 10.23
CA ARG A 189 26.63 -6.53 11.19
C ARG A 189 27.67 -7.53 10.69
N ALA A 190 27.30 -8.42 9.78
CA ALA A 190 28.22 -9.33 9.09
C ALA A 190 28.98 -8.68 7.92
N GLY A 191 28.63 -7.45 7.52
CA GLY A 191 29.25 -6.72 6.41
C GLY A 191 28.77 -7.15 5.02
N ASN A 192 27.61 -7.83 4.93
CA ASN A 192 27.06 -8.38 3.69
C ASN A 192 26.19 -7.37 2.89
N LEU A 193 25.95 -6.16 3.43
CA LEU A 193 25.01 -5.17 2.86
C LEU A 193 25.68 -3.91 2.29
N LYS A 194 26.92 -4.03 1.81
CA LYS A 194 27.73 -2.91 1.29
C LYS A 194 27.01 -2.01 0.28
N LEU A 195 26.22 -2.60 -0.63
CA LEU A 195 25.43 -1.82 -1.61
C LEU A 195 24.50 -0.82 -0.92
N TYR A 196 23.75 -1.27 0.08
CA TYR A 196 22.78 -0.46 0.80
C TYR A 196 23.46 0.55 1.73
N GLU A 197 24.63 0.22 2.28
CA GLU A 197 25.45 1.19 3.03
C GLU A 197 25.91 2.35 2.15
N GLU A 198 26.34 2.07 0.92
CA GLU A 198 26.74 3.09 -0.06
C GLU A 198 25.54 3.95 -0.47
N GLU A 199 24.37 3.35 -0.68
CA GLU A 199 23.15 4.09 -0.98
C GLU A 199 22.70 4.99 0.17
N VAL A 200 22.75 4.53 1.42
CA VAL A 200 22.46 5.36 2.60
C VAL A 200 23.41 6.55 2.65
N LYS A 201 24.71 6.33 2.41
CA LYS A 201 25.71 7.41 2.34
C LYS A 201 25.40 8.37 1.19
N GLU A 202 24.93 7.88 0.05
CA GLU A 202 24.54 8.75 -1.07
C GLU A 202 23.28 9.57 -0.77
N ASN A 203 22.27 8.94 -0.17
CA ASN A 203 20.99 9.55 0.19
C ASN A 203 21.12 10.59 1.31
N THR A 204 22.16 10.49 2.15
CA THR A 204 22.42 11.42 3.27
C THR A 204 23.47 12.48 2.95
N LYS A 205 24.11 12.44 1.76
CA LYS A 205 25.13 13.42 1.37
C LYS A 205 24.51 14.82 1.14
N PRO A 206 24.95 15.86 1.85
CA PRO A 206 24.44 17.23 1.66
C PRO A 206 24.82 17.82 0.30
N GLU A 207 25.99 17.44 -0.23
CA GLU A 207 26.57 17.89 -1.51
C GLU A 207 26.40 16.85 -2.64
N SER A 208 25.21 16.29 -2.81
CA SER A 208 24.94 15.54 -4.04
C SER A 208 25.10 16.49 -5.24
N GLU A 209 25.96 16.12 -6.20
CA GLU A 209 26.12 16.86 -7.45
C GLU A 209 24.81 16.82 -8.24
N VAL A 210 24.07 17.92 -8.26
CA VAL A 210 22.86 18.08 -9.07
C VAL A 210 23.17 19.02 -10.23
N ILE A 211 22.66 18.70 -11.41
CA ILE A 211 22.84 19.53 -12.63
C ILE A 211 22.02 20.83 -12.51
N LEU A 212 20.94 20.81 -11.73
CA LEU A 212 20.05 21.96 -11.59
C LEU A 212 20.72 23.14 -10.86
N PRO A 213 20.50 24.38 -11.33
CA PRO A 213 20.99 25.58 -10.65
C PRO A 213 20.35 25.74 -9.26
N SER A 214 21.02 26.46 -8.36
CA SER A 214 20.64 26.60 -6.95
C SER A 214 19.21 27.12 -6.72
N TYR A 215 18.69 27.98 -7.59
CA TYR A 215 17.31 28.49 -7.48
C TYR A 215 16.24 27.39 -7.70
N LEU A 216 16.59 26.30 -8.41
CA LEU A 216 15.73 25.13 -8.62
C LEU A 216 15.90 24.05 -7.55
N GLN A 217 16.73 24.29 -6.53
CA GLN A 217 16.95 23.37 -5.41
C GLN A 217 16.22 23.80 -4.13
N THR A 218 15.41 24.87 -4.18
CA THR A 218 14.59 25.32 -3.06
C THR A 218 13.44 24.33 -2.79
N PRO A 219 12.87 24.27 -1.58
CA PRO A 219 11.74 23.39 -1.28
C PRO A 219 10.56 23.53 -2.26
N TYR A 220 10.23 24.75 -2.66
CA TYR A 220 9.17 25.02 -3.64
C TYR A 220 9.53 24.51 -5.04
N ALA A 221 10.78 24.68 -5.46
CA ALA A 221 11.24 24.20 -6.75
C ALA A 221 11.28 22.66 -6.81
N VAL A 222 11.71 22.01 -5.73
CA VAL A 222 11.68 20.54 -5.63
C VAL A 222 10.23 20.04 -5.73
N LEU A 223 9.30 20.62 -4.95
CA LEU A 223 7.89 20.27 -5.03
C LEU A 223 7.30 20.52 -6.43
N PHE A 224 7.68 21.63 -7.07
CA PHE A 224 7.29 21.94 -8.44
C PHE A 224 7.79 20.89 -9.43
N LEU A 225 9.06 20.48 -9.37
CA LEU A 225 9.65 19.49 -10.27
C LEU A 225 9.02 18.10 -10.07
N LEU A 226 8.82 17.68 -8.83
CA LEU A 226 8.15 16.41 -8.53
C LEU A 226 6.68 16.44 -8.98
N GLY A 227 5.99 17.57 -8.79
CA GLY A 227 4.64 17.78 -9.30
C GLY A 227 4.56 17.75 -10.83
N LEU A 228 5.48 18.41 -11.53
CA LEU A 228 5.59 18.33 -12.99
C LEU A 228 5.84 16.90 -13.47
N THR A 229 6.68 16.16 -12.75
CA THR A 229 6.99 14.77 -13.07
C THR A 229 5.76 13.88 -12.90
N GLU A 230 4.96 14.13 -11.87
CA GLU A 230 3.69 13.46 -11.61
C GLU A 230 2.64 13.76 -12.71
N LEU A 231 2.52 15.02 -13.13
CA LEU A 231 1.67 15.42 -14.24
C LEU A 231 2.11 14.78 -15.56
N PHE A 232 3.43 14.71 -15.80
CA PHE A 232 3.98 14.05 -16.97
C PHE A 232 3.72 12.53 -16.92
N ALA A 233 3.83 11.90 -15.75
CA ALA A 233 3.45 10.50 -15.54
C ALA A 233 1.98 10.25 -15.87
N ARG A 234 1.07 11.16 -15.45
CA ARG A 234 -0.35 11.09 -15.80
C ARG A 234 -0.58 11.20 -17.30
N TRP A 235 0.12 12.13 -17.96
CA TRP A 235 0.03 12.29 -19.41
C TRP A 235 0.50 11.03 -20.15
N LEU A 236 1.65 10.46 -19.77
CA LEU A 236 2.16 9.20 -20.34
C LEU A 236 1.20 8.03 -20.10
N SER A 237 0.67 7.91 -18.89
CA SER A 237 -0.36 6.91 -18.54
C SER A 237 -1.58 7.05 -19.45
N GLY A 238 -2.02 8.29 -19.70
CA GLY A 238 -3.13 8.62 -20.61
C GLY A 238 -2.91 8.17 -22.06
N LEU A 239 -1.66 8.18 -22.56
CA LEU A 239 -1.34 7.64 -23.90
C LEU A 239 -1.64 6.14 -24.03
N THR A 240 -1.59 5.43 -22.90
CA THR A 240 -1.94 4.00 -22.82
C THR A 240 -3.36 3.77 -22.31
N ASN A 241 -4.23 4.79 -22.30
CA ASN A 241 -5.56 4.71 -21.67
C ASN A 241 -5.52 4.19 -20.21
N GLY A 242 -4.43 4.45 -19.49
CA GLY A 242 -4.23 3.99 -18.12
C GLY A 242 -3.83 2.51 -17.97
N TYR A 243 -3.56 1.76 -19.05
CA TYR A 243 -3.03 0.39 -18.96
C TYR A 243 -1.72 0.34 -18.17
N VAL A 244 -0.85 1.33 -18.36
CA VAL A 244 0.33 1.52 -17.50
C VAL A 244 -0.03 2.54 -16.42
N ASN A 245 -0.13 2.06 -15.18
CA ASN A 245 -0.57 2.90 -14.07
C ASN A 245 0.35 4.12 -13.84
N THR A 246 -0.26 5.28 -13.60
CA THR A 246 0.40 6.55 -13.34
C THR A 246 1.49 6.46 -12.26
N PHE A 247 1.24 5.77 -11.15
CA PHE A 247 2.19 5.69 -10.05
C PHE A 247 3.41 4.84 -10.39
N VAL A 248 3.25 3.82 -11.23
CA VAL A 248 4.38 3.02 -11.74
C VAL A 248 5.27 3.89 -12.61
N ILE A 249 4.67 4.68 -13.51
CA ILE A 249 5.42 5.64 -14.35
C ILE A 249 6.09 6.70 -13.47
N ALA A 250 5.39 7.25 -12.49
CA ALA A 250 5.93 8.26 -11.57
C ALA A 250 7.14 7.74 -10.78
N LEU A 251 7.09 6.49 -10.30
CA LEU A 251 8.21 5.83 -9.64
C LEU A 251 9.43 5.71 -10.59
N LEU A 252 9.21 5.20 -11.80
CA LEU A 252 10.26 5.04 -12.80
C LEU A 252 10.88 6.38 -13.21
N LEU A 253 10.06 7.42 -13.42
CA LEU A 253 10.54 8.77 -13.69
C LEU A 253 11.35 9.33 -12.52
N GLY A 254 10.94 9.09 -11.27
CA GLY A 254 11.72 9.45 -10.08
C GLY A 254 13.12 8.82 -10.07
N ILE A 255 13.23 7.55 -10.44
CA ILE A 255 14.53 6.85 -10.60
C ILE A 255 15.37 7.51 -11.69
N LEU A 256 14.76 7.87 -12.83
CA LEU A 256 15.45 8.58 -13.91
C LEU A 256 15.91 9.97 -13.49
N LEU A 257 15.11 10.73 -12.74
CA LEU A 257 15.51 12.04 -12.21
C LEU A 257 16.75 11.92 -11.31
N ARG A 258 16.82 10.89 -10.46
CA ARG A 258 18.03 10.58 -9.67
C ARG A 258 19.19 10.20 -10.57
N HIS A 259 18.99 9.27 -11.50
CA HIS A 259 20.05 8.75 -12.37
C HIS A 259 20.72 9.85 -13.19
N PHE A 260 19.92 10.75 -13.76
CA PHE A 260 20.42 11.90 -14.52
C PHE A 260 20.86 13.07 -13.63
N LYS A 261 20.92 12.90 -12.31
CA LYS A 261 21.30 13.95 -11.34
C LYS A 261 20.47 15.25 -11.52
N ILE A 262 19.20 15.12 -11.91
CA ILE A 262 18.27 16.26 -12.04
C ILE A 262 17.81 16.69 -10.65
N VAL A 263 17.56 15.74 -9.75
CA VAL A 263 17.20 16.04 -8.35
C VAL A 263 18.13 15.31 -7.40
N LYS A 264 18.25 15.81 -6.17
CA LYS A 264 18.97 15.12 -5.11
C LYS A 264 18.33 13.76 -4.84
N PRO A 265 19.11 12.72 -4.51
CA PRO A 265 18.54 11.50 -3.96
C PRO A 265 17.67 11.84 -2.74
N SER A 266 16.58 11.11 -2.56
CA SER A 266 15.62 11.39 -1.48
C SER A 266 15.07 12.84 -1.51
N ALA A 267 14.61 13.30 -2.68
CA ALA A 267 14.32 14.70 -2.96
C ALA A 267 13.37 15.41 -1.98
N LEU A 268 12.29 14.77 -1.51
CA LEU A 268 11.39 15.40 -0.52
C LEU A 268 12.01 15.51 0.87
N SER A 269 12.94 14.64 1.25
CA SER A 269 13.60 14.70 2.56
C SER A 269 14.56 15.89 2.65
N THR A 270 14.96 16.47 1.53
CA THR A 270 15.68 17.76 1.51
C THR A 270 14.74 18.96 1.66
N THR A 271 13.45 18.71 1.90
CA THR A 271 12.44 19.73 2.14
C THR A 271 11.77 19.45 3.49
N ASP A 272 11.40 20.50 4.22
CA ASP A 272 10.63 20.35 5.47
C ASP A 272 9.17 19.91 5.25
N SER A 273 8.81 19.51 4.02
CA SER A 273 7.43 19.16 3.65
C SER A 273 7.11 17.67 3.82
N PHE A 274 8.10 16.78 3.78
CA PHE A 274 7.88 15.33 3.72
C PHE A 274 6.97 14.81 4.83
N GLY A 275 7.20 15.25 6.08
CA GLY A 275 6.42 14.81 7.24
C GLY A 275 4.93 15.14 7.10
N LEU A 276 4.59 16.39 6.74
CA LEU A 276 3.21 16.82 6.57
C LEU A 276 2.54 16.07 5.40
N LEU A 277 3.26 15.88 4.29
CA LEU A 277 2.73 15.15 3.14
C LEU A 277 2.46 13.69 3.48
N MET A 278 3.36 13.03 4.22
CA MET A 278 3.16 11.64 4.67
C MET A 278 1.94 11.50 5.58
N ILE A 279 1.80 12.39 6.55
CA ILE A 279 0.62 12.43 7.44
C ILE A 279 -0.68 12.56 6.63
N SER A 280 -0.67 13.41 5.60
CA SER A 280 -1.83 13.61 4.71
C SER A 280 -2.17 12.40 3.85
N ILE A 281 -1.19 11.58 3.48
CA ILE A 281 -1.43 10.36 2.69
C ILE A 281 -1.88 9.20 3.58
N MET A 282 -1.41 9.14 4.83
CA MET A 282 -1.81 8.11 5.79
C MET A 282 -3.32 8.15 6.08
N VAL A 283 -3.96 9.33 6.12
CA VAL A 283 -5.42 9.41 6.31
C VAL A 283 -6.23 8.76 5.19
N ILE A 284 -5.68 8.66 3.97
CA ILE A 284 -6.40 8.05 2.82
C ILE A 284 -6.79 6.60 3.12
N ALA A 285 -5.95 5.88 3.86
CA ALA A 285 -6.20 4.48 4.21
C ALA A 285 -7.42 4.28 5.11
N PHE A 286 -7.87 5.33 5.82
CA PHE A 286 -8.97 5.25 6.79
C PHE A 286 -10.27 5.89 6.30
N GLY A 287 -10.23 6.65 5.21
CA GLY A 287 -11.44 7.23 4.60
C GLY A 287 -12.56 6.19 4.38
N PRO A 288 -12.28 5.05 3.72
CA PRO A 288 -13.29 4.02 3.49
C PRO A 288 -13.89 3.39 4.76
N LEU A 289 -13.24 3.51 5.93
CA LEU A 289 -13.77 2.97 7.18
C LEU A 289 -15.01 3.75 7.67
N ALA A 290 -15.15 5.01 7.27
CA ALA A 290 -16.31 5.83 7.59
C ALA A 290 -17.58 5.33 6.89
N ASP A 291 -17.44 4.68 5.72
CA ASP A 291 -18.56 4.22 4.90
C ASP A 291 -19.05 2.80 5.26
N ILE A 292 -18.57 2.21 6.37
CA ILE A 292 -18.96 0.85 6.77
C ILE A 292 -20.36 0.86 7.40
N ASN A 293 -21.32 0.23 6.73
CA ASN A 293 -22.62 -0.08 7.30
C ASN A 293 -22.57 -1.37 8.14
N LEU A 294 -22.91 -1.27 9.43
CA LEU A 294 -22.92 -2.40 10.35
C LEU A 294 -23.93 -3.49 9.97
N ALA A 295 -25.08 -3.14 9.40
CA ALA A 295 -26.09 -4.12 8.99
C ALA A 295 -25.57 -4.99 7.84
N ASP A 296 -24.94 -4.38 6.84
CA ASP A 296 -24.34 -5.10 5.71
C ASP A 296 -23.17 -5.96 6.16
N LEU A 297 -22.35 -5.45 7.10
CA LEU A 297 -21.26 -6.20 7.70
C LEU A 297 -21.76 -7.46 8.44
N VAL A 298 -22.82 -7.33 9.24
CA VAL A 298 -23.41 -8.47 9.96
C VAL A 298 -24.01 -9.48 8.98
N ALA A 299 -24.72 -9.01 7.94
CA ALA A 299 -25.30 -9.88 6.92
C ALA A 299 -24.23 -10.68 6.16
N LEU A 300 -23.04 -10.10 5.96
CA LEU A 300 -21.95 -10.67 5.17
C LEU A 300 -20.80 -11.19 6.04
N ILE A 301 -20.97 -11.32 7.36
CA ILE A 301 -19.87 -11.65 8.27
C ILE A 301 -19.22 -13.00 7.96
N TRP A 302 -20.04 -14.01 7.65
CA TRP A 302 -19.57 -15.35 7.31
C TRP A 302 -18.68 -15.37 6.05
N PRO A 303 -19.14 -14.87 4.88
CA PRO A 303 -18.31 -14.86 3.69
C PRO A 303 -17.10 -13.93 3.82
N ILE A 304 -17.24 -12.77 4.47
CA ILE A 304 -16.10 -11.88 4.73
C ILE A 304 -15.01 -12.62 5.52
N THR A 305 -15.41 -13.30 6.60
CA THR A 305 -14.47 -14.04 7.46
C THR A 305 -13.78 -15.16 6.68
N PHE A 306 -14.53 -15.90 5.85
CA PHE A 306 -13.95 -16.92 4.97
C PHE A 306 -12.87 -16.33 4.07
N TYR A 307 -13.17 -15.26 3.33
CA TYR A 307 -12.21 -14.66 2.39
C TYR A 307 -10.99 -14.06 3.09
N LEU A 308 -11.17 -13.42 4.24
CA LEU A 308 -10.04 -12.86 4.99
C LEU A 308 -9.10 -13.96 5.51
N VAL A 309 -9.65 -15.01 6.14
CA VAL A 309 -8.84 -16.11 6.68
C VAL A 309 -8.19 -16.93 5.56
N ALA A 310 -8.99 -17.38 4.58
CA ALA A 310 -8.47 -18.15 3.45
C ALA A 310 -7.46 -17.31 2.65
N GLY A 311 -7.74 -16.02 2.45
CA GLY A 311 -6.87 -15.09 1.75
C GLY A 311 -5.50 -14.97 2.39
N VAL A 312 -5.45 -14.67 3.70
CA VAL A 312 -4.17 -14.56 4.44
C VAL A 312 -3.38 -15.86 4.36
N LEU A 313 -4.01 -17.01 4.67
CA LEU A 313 -3.32 -18.31 4.68
C LEU A 313 -2.79 -18.68 3.30
N THR A 314 -3.58 -18.46 2.25
CA THR A 314 -3.21 -18.80 0.87
C THR A 314 -2.09 -17.88 0.37
N ILE A 315 -2.18 -16.56 0.65
CA ILE A 315 -1.12 -15.60 0.33
C ILE A 315 0.20 -16.00 1.00
N MET A 316 0.18 -16.28 2.30
CA MET A 316 1.38 -16.68 3.04
C MET A 316 2.00 -17.97 2.48
N GLY A 317 1.18 -18.98 2.18
CA GLY A 317 1.65 -20.25 1.62
C GLY A 317 2.27 -20.09 0.24
N ILE A 318 1.58 -19.42 -0.68
CA ILE A 318 2.05 -19.24 -2.06
C ILE A 318 3.30 -18.35 -2.10
N ALA A 319 3.27 -17.20 -1.42
CA ALA A 319 4.37 -16.27 -1.42
C ALA A 319 5.63 -16.90 -0.80
N TYR A 320 5.49 -17.71 0.26
CA TYR A 320 6.59 -18.49 0.82
C TYR A 320 7.24 -19.42 -0.22
N VAL A 321 6.42 -20.19 -0.95
CA VAL A 321 6.92 -21.15 -1.95
C VAL A 321 7.64 -20.43 -3.10
N ILE A 322 7.02 -19.38 -3.67
CA ILE A 322 7.58 -18.65 -4.81
C ILE A 322 8.86 -17.91 -4.39
N GLY A 323 8.81 -17.20 -3.26
CA GLY A 323 9.92 -16.39 -2.79
C GLY A 323 11.16 -17.23 -2.44
N ARG A 324 10.99 -18.44 -1.92
CA ARG A 324 12.09 -19.39 -1.68
C ARG A 324 12.77 -19.82 -2.98
N GLN A 325 12.04 -19.94 -4.09
CA GLN A 325 12.61 -20.32 -5.39
C GLN A 325 13.45 -19.20 -6.02
N VAL A 326 13.12 -17.93 -5.72
CA VAL A 326 13.89 -16.77 -6.21
C VAL A 326 14.93 -16.25 -5.21
N GLY A 327 15.14 -16.98 -4.10
CA GLY A 327 16.20 -16.72 -3.13
C GLY A 327 15.89 -15.66 -2.08
N TYR A 328 14.62 -15.30 -1.87
CA TYR A 328 14.21 -14.44 -0.76
C TYR A 328 14.10 -15.23 0.54
N SER A 329 14.30 -14.54 1.67
CA SER A 329 14.03 -15.10 2.98
C SER A 329 12.54 -15.47 3.08
N ALA A 330 12.20 -16.44 3.94
CA ALA A 330 10.81 -16.80 4.17
C ALA A 330 9.96 -15.60 4.64
N ALA A 331 10.50 -14.77 5.53
CA ALA A 331 9.78 -13.63 6.08
C ALA A 331 9.56 -12.55 5.02
N LEU A 332 10.60 -12.21 4.25
CA LEU A 332 10.51 -11.24 3.16
C LEU A 332 9.54 -11.69 2.07
N SER A 333 9.61 -12.97 1.69
CA SER A 333 8.72 -13.57 0.69
C SER A 333 7.26 -13.43 1.10
N ILE A 334 6.94 -13.77 2.35
CA ILE A 334 5.59 -13.65 2.89
C ILE A 334 5.17 -12.17 2.98
N ALA A 335 6.05 -11.27 3.43
CA ALA A 335 5.75 -9.84 3.51
C ALA A 335 5.42 -9.25 2.13
N VAL A 336 6.16 -9.64 1.08
CA VAL A 336 5.89 -9.27 -0.31
C VAL A 336 4.52 -9.77 -0.78
N GLY A 337 4.14 -11.01 -0.42
CA GLY A 337 2.80 -11.51 -0.74
C GLY A 337 1.69 -10.75 -0.01
N LEU A 338 1.89 -10.46 1.29
CA LEU A 338 0.91 -9.78 2.14
C LEU A 338 0.65 -8.32 1.73
N THR A 339 1.49 -7.70 0.89
CA THR A 339 1.16 -6.41 0.28
C THR A 339 -0.06 -6.47 -0.64
N ALA A 340 -0.60 -7.65 -0.98
CA ALA A 340 -1.92 -7.76 -1.61
C ALA A 340 -3.06 -7.27 -0.69
N LEU A 341 -2.83 -7.27 0.63
CA LEU A 341 -3.82 -6.86 1.63
C LEU A 341 -3.76 -5.36 1.93
N PHE A 342 -2.65 -4.68 1.67
CA PHE A 342 -2.49 -3.25 1.92
C PHE A 342 -1.41 -2.64 1.00
N GLY A 343 -1.63 -1.41 0.56
CA GLY A 343 -0.70 -0.67 -0.29
C GLY A 343 0.09 0.42 0.44
N PHE A 344 0.70 1.29 -0.35
CA PHE A 344 1.24 2.56 0.13
C PHE A 344 0.11 3.44 0.72
N PRO A 345 0.30 4.12 1.88
CA PRO A 345 1.54 4.29 2.65
C PRO A 345 1.84 3.20 3.67
N GLY A 346 0.96 2.23 3.88
CA GLY A 346 1.14 1.16 4.87
C GLY A 346 2.43 0.36 4.66
N THR A 347 2.80 0.06 3.41
CA THR A 347 4.07 -0.61 3.09
C THR A 347 5.30 0.16 3.57
N MET A 348 5.27 1.49 3.51
CA MET A 348 6.35 2.34 4.03
C MET A 348 6.34 2.35 5.55
N VAL A 349 5.19 2.65 6.16
CA VAL A 349 5.08 2.82 7.63
C VAL A 349 5.52 1.56 8.36
N LEU A 350 4.97 0.39 7.98
CA LEU A 350 5.33 -0.87 8.63
C LEU A 350 6.83 -1.21 8.47
N THR A 351 7.43 -0.84 7.33
CA THR A 351 8.86 -1.08 7.10
C THR A 351 9.72 -0.21 8.01
N LYS A 352 9.41 1.09 8.09
CA LYS A 352 10.13 2.04 8.96
C LYS A 352 9.99 1.68 10.43
N GLU A 353 8.78 1.33 10.86
CA GLU A 353 8.54 0.86 12.23
C GLU A 353 9.35 -0.41 12.55
N ALA A 354 9.37 -1.38 11.63
CA ALA A 354 10.15 -2.60 11.81
C ALA A 354 11.66 -2.32 11.91
N ALA A 355 12.20 -1.41 11.09
CA ALA A 355 13.59 -1.00 11.14
C ALA A 355 13.94 -0.27 12.45
N ALA A 356 13.14 0.73 12.83
CA ALA A 356 13.31 1.49 14.06
C ALA A 356 13.18 0.61 15.32
N ALA A 357 12.37 -0.44 15.28
CA ALA A 357 12.19 -1.35 16.41
C ALA A 357 13.36 -2.31 16.65
N VAL A 358 14.22 -2.53 15.64
CA VAL A 358 15.34 -3.48 15.73
C VAL A 358 16.71 -2.81 15.66
N GLY A 359 16.81 -1.65 15.01
CA GLY A 359 18.05 -0.92 14.86
C GLY A 359 18.48 -0.23 16.15
N GLU A 360 19.79 -0.20 16.41
CA GLU A 360 20.36 0.44 17.60
C GLU A 360 20.96 1.83 17.32
N THR A 361 21.26 2.14 16.05
CA THR A 361 21.85 3.42 15.60
C THR A 361 21.08 3.96 14.40
N GLU A 362 21.15 5.28 14.15
CA GLU A 362 20.52 5.90 12.99
C GLU A 362 21.01 5.31 11.65
N GLU A 363 22.30 5.01 11.54
CA GLU A 363 22.88 4.35 10.36
C GLU A 363 22.34 2.92 10.19
N GLU A 364 22.29 2.13 11.27
CA GLU A 364 21.74 0.77 11.23
C GLU A 364 20.24 0.78 10.82
N ILE A 365 19.46 1.71 11.35
CA ILE A 365 18.05 1.89 10.96
C ILE A 365 17.96 2.24 9.48
N ALA A 366 18.74 3.22 9.01
CA ALA A 366 18.72 3.67 7.63
C ALA A 366 19.11 2.56 6.64
N VAL A 367 20.10 1.71 6.96
CA VAL A 367 20.51 0.58 6.11
C VAL A 367 19.41 -0.49 6.06
N ILE A 368 18.77 -0.80 7.19
CA ILE A 368 17.65 -1.74 7.22
C ILE A 368 16.46 -1.19 6.42
N GLU A 369 16.15 0.10 6.56
CA GLU A 369 15.11 0.77 5.78
C GLU A 369 15.43 0.73 4.28
N GLN A 370 16.65 1.12 3.87
CA GLN A 370 17.06 1.13 2.47
C GLN A 370 17.03 -0.27 1.86
N ASN A 371 17.29 -1.33 2.64
CA ASN A 371 17.20 -2.71 2.15
C ASN A 371 15.75 -3.18 1.94
N ILE A 372 14.84 -2.86 2.86
CA ILE A 372 13.49 -3.45 2.89
C ILE A 372 12.46 -2.55 2.18
N LEU A 373 12.58 -1.23 2.29
CA LEU A 373 11.58 -0.27 1.83
C LEU A 373 11.36 -0.33 0.31
N PRO A 374 12.41 -0.36 -0.55
CA PRO A 374 12.23 -0.51 -1.98
C PRO A 374 11.49 -1.78 -2.37
N ILE A 375 11.76 -2.88 -1.65
CA ILE A 375 11.10 -4.16 -1.84
C ILE A 375 9.61 -4.04 -1.50
N MET A 376 9.27 -3.50 -0.33
CA MET A 376 7.87 -3.40 0.10
C MET A 376 7.05 -2.42 -0.75
N VAL A 377 7.64 -1.31 -1.19
CA VAL A 377 6.99 -0.38 -2.12
C VAL A 377 6.76 -1.04 -3.48
N THR A 378 7.78 -1.71 -4.03
CA THR A 378 7.65 -2.39 -5.33
C THR A 378 6.66 -3.54 -5.27
N ALA A 379 6.63 -4.30 -4.16
CA ALA A 379 5.65 -5.34 -3.90
C ALA A 379 4.23 -4.78 -3.95
N GLY A 380 3.94 -3.67 -3.28
CA GLY A 380 2.63 -3.02 -3.33
C GLY A 380 2.19 -2.59 -4.73
N PHE A 381 3.12 -2.14 -5.58
CA PHE A 381 2.82 -1.84 -6.99
C PHE A 381 2.53 -3.10 -7.80
N SER A 382 3.35 -4.13 -7.64
CA SER A 382 3.16 -5.43 -8.29
C SER A 382 1.82 -6.05 -7.90
N THR A 383 1.49 -6.10 -6.60
CA THR A 383 0.29 -6.76 -6.09
C THR A 383 -0.97 -5.92 -6.35
N VAL A 384 -1.11 -4.78 -5.67
CA VAL A 384 -2.37 -4.01 -5.57
C VAL A 384 -2.61 -3.10 -6.77
N THR A 385 -1.56 -2.65 -7.45
CA THR A 385 -1.71 -1.67 -8.53
C THR A 385 -1.79 -2.33 -9.91
N ILE A 386 -0.80 -3.15 -10.27
CA ILE A 386 -0.69 -3.70 -11.63
C ILE A 386 -1.49 -5.01 -11.72
N THR A 387 -1.10 -6.02 -10.95
CA THR A 387 -1.65 -7.37 -11.12
C THR A 387 -3.11 -7.41 -10.70
N SER A 388 -3.49 -6.66 -9.66
CA SER A 388 -4.87 -6.58 -9.19
C SER A 388 -5.86 -6.07 -10.25
N VAL A 389 -5.47 -5.07 -11.04
CA VAL A 389 -6.34 -4.50 -12.09
C VAL A 389 -6.51 -5.49 -13.24
N ILE A 390 -5.43 -6.16 -13.63
CA ILE A 390 -5.46 -7.18 -14.69
C ILE A 390 -6.33 -8.36 -14.26
N VAL A 391 -6.05 -8.93 -13.08
CA VAL A 391 -6.79 -10.09 -12.57
C VAL A 391 -8.24 -9.71 -12.27
N GLY A 392 -8.48 -8.56 -11.66
CA GLY A 392 -9.81 -8.03 -11.40
C GLY A 392 -10.62 -7.84 -12.68
N GLY A 393 -10.03 -7.25 -13.72
CA GLY A 393 -10.69 -7.06 -15.02
C GLY A 393 -11.08 -8.40 -15.68
N ILE A 394 -10.19 -9.40 -15.63
CA ILE A 394 -10.47 -10.75 -16.12
C ILE A 394 -11.59 -11.40 -15.30
N MET A 395 -11.50 -11.33 -13.96
CA MET A 395 -12.46 -11.92 -13.03
C MET A 395 -13.85 -11.32 -13.18
N VAL A 396 -13.95 -10.00 -13.34
CA VAL A 396 -15.22 -9.28 -13.60
C VAL A 396 -15.87 -9.71 -14.91
N GLY A 397 -15.08 -10.07 -15.92
CA GLY A 397 -15.59 -10.66 -17.16
C GLY A 397 -16.34 -11.98 -16.97
N PHE A 398 -16.11 -12.67 -15.86
CA PHE A 398 -16.80 -13.91 -15.49
C PHE A 398 -18.05 -13.68 -14.63
N ILE A 399 -18.39 -12.45 -14.23
CA ILE A 399 -19.66 -12.15 -13.55
C ILE A 399 -20.78 -12.17 -14.59
N ILE A 400 -21.82 -12.95 -14.30
CA ILE A 400 -22.98 -13.16 -15.19
C ILE A 400 -24.28 -12.85 -14.45
N GLY A 401 -25.31 -12.51 -15.23
CA GLY A 401 -26.67 -12.23 -14.76
C GLY A 401 -27.69 -13.06 -15.49
#